data_AF-A0A970BWC8-F1
#
_entry.id   AF-A0A970BWC8-F1
#
_cell.length_a   1.000
_cell.length_b   1.000
_cell.length_c   1.000
_cell.angle_alpha   90.00
_cell.angle_beta   90.00
_cell.angle_gamma   90.00
#
_symmetry.space_group_name_H-M   'P 1'
#
loop_
_entity.id
_entity.type
_entity.pdbx_description
1 polymer ?
#
loop_
_entity_poly.entity_id
_entity_poly.type
_entity_poly.pdbx_seq_one_letter_code
_entity_poly.pdbx_strand_id
1 'polypeptide(L)'
;MTRRAAAGFARLLPLLLIAAALAVLMGAVLMTACGGSPDTQSPAPTATVTVTAEPTATPTGSASPSPSAPPAQTTISLYFLRGEKLGVAERRVPRTTMPATAAVKALLAGPAPAEQKAGLSSAVPAGTRLLGLSIDGGVARVDLSNKFGSSGGSLSMTARVAQLVYTLTRFPTVRAVEFLVEGEPVAGLGGEGVALDGPQRRAQWRQFEPPIFVEAPGVGAVIASPFTLRGTAVVFEGSFLARLTDSSGRRIVHVVMQASRGAPEHGRFAKEIPFSSSAKRGTLIVFSQSMEDGSRQDEVRIPVTFAR
;
A
#
# COMPACT_ATOMS: atom_id res chain seq x y z
N MET A 1 -33.56 59.91 13.45
CA MET A 1 -33.73 60.06 12.00
C MET A 1 -33.20 58.79 11.34
N THR A 2 -34.09 57.82 11.06
CA THR A 2 -34.56 57.40 9.69
C THR A 2 -33.54 56.50 8.98
N ARG A 3 -33.82 55.32 8.43
CA ARG A 3 -35.06 54.57 8.14
C ARG A 3 -34.66 53.13 7.71
N ARG A 4 -35.60 52.19 7.88
CA ARG A 4 -35.67 50.84 7.29
C ARG A 4 -35.75 50.84 5.75
N ALA A 5 -35.36 49.72 5.10
CA ALA A 5 -36.05 48.96 4.03
C ALA A 5 -35.04 47.94 3.42
N ALA A 6 -35.24 46.62 3.25
CA ALA A 6 -36.33 45.79 2.72
C ALA A 6 -36.61 45.95 1.20
N ALA A 7 -36.15 44.98 0.41
CA ALA A 7 -36.70 44.45 -0.88
C ALA A 7 -35.59 43.58 -1.53
N GLY A 8 -35.78 42.35 -2.01
CA GLY A 8 -36.96 41.73 -2.59
C GLY A 8 -36.92 41.88 -4.11
N PHE A 9 -36.24 40.98 -4.83
CA PHE A 9 -36.48 40.77 -6.26
C PHE A 9 -36.38 39.28 -6.62
N ALA A 10 -37.57 38.74 -6.85
CA ALA A 10 -37.83 37.50 -7.56
C ALA A 10 -37.64 37.71 -9.07
N ARG A 11 -37.72 36.59 -9.82
CA ARG A 11 -37.88 36.43 -11.29
C ARG A 11 -36.55 36.23 -12.04
N LEU A 12 -36.41 35.36 -13.04
CA LEU A 12 -37.36 34.63 -13.89
C LEU A 12 -36.60 33.44 -14.53
N LEU A 13 -37.23 32.26 -14.54
CA LEU A 13 -36.87 31.13 -15.39
C LEU A 13 -37.20 31.47 -16.86
N PRO A 14 -36.40 31.05 -17.85
CA PRO A 14 -36.92 30.83 -19.20
C PRO A 14 -36.91 29.34 -19.51
N LEU A 15 -38.13 28.80 -19.60
CA LEU A 15 -38.47 27.58 -20.32
C LEU A 15 -38.47 27.91 -21.82
N LEU A 16 -37.72 27.20 -22.66
CA LEU A 16 -38.00 27.20 -24.10
C LEU A 16 -37.65 25.85 -24.74
N LEU A 17 -38.71 25.23 -25.24
CA LEU A 17 -38.82 24.00 -26.02
C LEU A 17 -38.29 24.20 -27.44
N ILE A 18 -37.57 23.22 -27.99
CA ILE A 18 -37.55 22.93 -29.44
C ILE A 18 -37.61 21.40 -29.67
N ALA A 19 -38.56 21.02 -30.53
CA ALA A 19 -38.98 19.70 -31.01
C ALA A 19 -37.96 19.06 -32.00
N ALA A 20 -37.68 17.74 -32.01
CA ALA A 20 -38.39 16.61 -32.66
C ALA A 20 -37.71 16.08 -33.96
N ALA A 21 -38.02 14.80 -34.28
CA ALA A 21 -37.66 13.93 -35.44
C ALA A 21 -36.34 13.13 -35.31
N LEU A 22 -36.29 11.80 -35.05
CA LEU A 22 -36.89 10.57 -35.64
C LEU A 22 -36.15 10.06 -36.91
N ALA A 23 -35.43 8.94 -36.78
CA ALA A 23 -35.22 7.98 -37.86
C ALA A 23 -34.87 6.58 -37.30
N VAL A 24 -35.71 5.62 -37.70
CA VAL A 24 -35.72 4.19 -37.38
C VAL A 24 -34.78 3.43 -38.32
N LEU A 25 -34.10 2.37 -37.87
CA LEU A 25 -33.99 1.17 -38.70
C LEU A 25 -33.84 -0.12 -37.87
N MET A 26 -34.82 -0.98 -38.09
CA MET A 26 -35.00 -2.36 -37.65
C MET A 26 -34.08 -3.29 -38.46
N GLY A 27 -33.63 -4.39 -37.86
CA GLY A 27 -32.93 -5.46 -38.58
C GLY A 27 -32.79 -6.72 -37.72
N ALA A 28 -33.90 -7.44 -37.53
CA ALA A 28 -33.91 -8.78 -36.97
C ALA A 28 -33.93 -9.81 -38.11
N VAL A 29 -32.99 -10.76 -38.11
CA VAL A 29 -33.09 -12.00 -38.89
C VAL A 29 -32.89 -13.17 -37.93
N LEU A 30 -33.99 -13.88 -37.70
CA LEU A 30 -34.04 -15.22 -37.12
C LEU A 30 -33.96 -16.21 -38.27
N MET A 31 -33.07 -17.20 -38.18
CA MET A 31 -33.26 -18.50 -38.82
C MET A 31 -32.88 -19.60 -37.82
N THR A 32 -33.90 -20.34 -37.45
CA THR A 32 -33.92 -21.61 -36.74
C THR A 32 -33.35 -22.74 -37.60
N ALA A 33 -32.56 -23.64 -37.01
CA ALA A 33 -32.46 -25.02 -37.50
C ALA A 33 -32.15 -25.98 -36.33
N CYS A 34 -33.03 -26.97 -36.19
CA CYS A 34 -33.07 -28.01 -35.17
C CYS A 34 -32.11 -29.18 -35.45
N GLY A 35 -31.89 -30.02 -34.43
CA GLY A 35 -31.82 -31.47 -34.61
C GLY A 35 -30.63 -32.16 -33.95
N GLY A 36 -30.90 -33.05 -32.99
CA GLY A 36 -29.90 -33.73 -32.16
C GLY A 36 -29.62 -35.20 -32.51
N SER A 37 -28.48 -35.66 -31.97
CA SER A 37 -28.13 -37.01 -31.44
C SER A 37 -28.01 -38.21 -32.40
N PRO A 38 -27.35 -39.35 -32.03
CA PRO A 38 -26.33 -39.64 -31.00
C PRO A 38 -25.10 -40.43 -31.53
N ASP A 39 -24.20 -40.81 -30.62
CA ASP A 39 -22.98 -41.63 -30.73
C ASP A 39 -23.06 -42.91 -31.58
N THR A 40 -21.97 -43.23 -32.34
CA THR A 40 -21.50 -44.61 -32.61
C THR A 40 -20.00 -44.67 -33.01
N GLN A 41 -19.17 -45.17 -32.09
CA GLN A 41 -17.99 -46.07 -32.18
C GLN A 41 -16.92 -46.04 -33.32
N SER A 42 -15.66 -45.91 -32.87
CA SER A 42 -14.41 -46.69 -33.18
C SER A 42 -13.61 -46.43 -34.48
N PRO A 43 -12.27 -46.74 -34.55
CA PRO A 43 -11.35 -47.28 -33.53
C PRO A 43 -10.03 -46.49 -33.33
N ALA A 44 -9.30 -46.89 -32.29
CA ALA A 44 -7.93 -46.48 -31.94
C ALA A 44 -6.87 -47.03 -32.92
N PRO A 45 -5.68 -46.38 -32.97
CA PRO A 45 -4.44 -47.11 -33.18
C PRO A 45 -3.47 -46.98 -32.00
N THR A 46 -3.09 -48.17 -31.53
CA THR A 46 -1.93 -48.58 -30.73
C THR A 46 -0.63 -47.85 -31.08
N ALA A 47 0.08 -47.37 -30.05
CA ALA A 47 1.52 -47.18 -30.11
C ALA A 47 2.19 -48.02 -29.01
N THR A 48 2.98 -48.96 -29.48
CA THR A 48 3.64 -50.06 -28.79
C THR A 48 4.74 -49.59 -27.84
N VAL A 49 4.80 -50.21 -26.67
CA VAL A 49 5.91 -50.14 -25.70
C VAL A 49 7.02 -51.07 -26.19
N THR A 50 8.23 -50.56 -26.38
CA THR A 50 9.43 -51.39 -26.54
C THR A 50 10.33 -51.19 -25.33
N VAL A 51 10.46 -52.25 -24.53
CA VAL A 51 11.45 -52.41 -23.46
C VAL A 51 12.72 -52.95 -24.09
N THR A 52 13.84 -52.25 -23.91
CA THR A 52 15.18 -52.79 -24.15
C THR A 52 15.99 -52.59 -22.88
N ALA A 53 16.52 -53.68 -22.33
CA ALA A 53 17.32 -53.72 -21.13
C ALA A 53 18.84 -53.75 -21.42
N GLU A 54 19.58 -53.07 -20.53
CA GLU A 54 20.99 -53.25 -20.10
C GLU A 54 22.17 -53.08 -21.07
N PRO A 55 23.42 -52.80 -20.60
CA PRO A 55 23.91 -52.73 -19.21
C PRO A 55 24.74 -51.48 -18.80
N THR A 56 24.84 -51.31 -17.48
CA THR A 56 25.90 -50.73 -16.62
C THR A 56 27.10 -49.99 -17.23
N ALA A 57 27.26 -48.71 -16.86
CA ALA A 57 28.56 -48.13 -16.49
C ALA A 57 28.37 -46.91 -15.57
N THR A 58 28.91 -47.00 -14.36
CA THR A 58 29.09 -45.89 -13.41
C THR A 58 30.21 -44.96 -13.90
N PRO A 59 30.00 -43.64 -13.91
CA PRO A 59 31.07 -42.73 -13.52
C PRO A 59 30.68 -42.02 -12.23
N THR A 60 31.54 -42.17 -11.23
CA THR A 60 31.58 -41.37 -10.01
C THR A 60 31.88 -39.91 -10.39
N GLY A 61 30.83 -39.15 -10.69
CA GLY A 61 30.87 -37.70 -10.83
C GLY A 61 30.66 -37.07 -9.45
N SER A 62 31.75 -36.65 -8.83
CA SER A 62 31.72 -35.80 -7.63
C SER A 62 30.94 -34.52 -7.94
N ALA A 63 29.70 -34.45 -7.46
CA ALA A 63 28.85 -33.26 -7.59
C ALA A 63 29.45 -32.13 -6.74
N SER A 64 30.21 -31.27 -7.41
CA SER A 64 30.64 -29.98 -6.88
C SER A 64 29.42 -29.17 -6.45
N PRO A 65 29.36 -28.60 -5.24
CA PRO A 65 28.21 -27.83 -4.80
C PRO A 65 28.02 -26.61 -5.70
N SER A 66 26.96 -26.63 -6.48
CA SER A 66 26.48 -25.49 -7.26
C SER A 66 26.27 -24.28 -6.32
N PRO A 67 26.63 -23.05 -6.71
CA PRO A 67 26.54 -21.89 -5.84
C PRO A 67 25.09 -21.70 -5.38
N SER A 68 24.91 -21.79 -4.06
CA SER A 68 23.64 -21.62 -3.36
C SER A 68 22.92 -20.37 -3.86
N ALA A 69 21.75 -20.55 -4.48
CA ALA A 69 20.89 -19.45 -4.87
C ALA A 69 20.63 -18.56 -3.64
N PRO A 70 20.64 -17.22 -3.77
CA PRO A 70 20.37 -16.33 -2.64
C PRO A 70 19.08 -16.76 -1.93
N PRO A 71 19.05 -16.77 -0.58
CA PRO A 71 17.89 -17.24 0.15
C PRO A 71 16.67 -16.42 -0.26
N ALA A 72 15.55 -17.11 -0.53
CA ALA A 72 14.32 -16.45 -0.95
C ALA A 72 13.92 -15.37 0.07
N GLN A 73 13.60 -14.17 -0.41
CA GLN A 73 13.23 -13.03 0.42
C GLN A 73 11.75 -12.69 0.24
N THR A 74 11.20 -11.96 1.21
CA THR A 74 9.86 -11.37 1.16
C THR A 74 9.96 -9.91 1.60
N THR A 75 9.25 -9.03 0.91
CA THR A 75 9.19 -7.61 1.28
C THR A 75 8.05 -7.38 2.26
N ILE A 76 8.36 -6.69 3.36
CA ILE A 76 7.38 -6.21 4.34
C ILE A 76 7.39 -4.68 4.34
N SER A 77 6.21 -4.07 4.53
CA SER A 77 6.07 -2.62 4.71
C SER A 77 5.81 -2.31 6.18
N LEU A 78 6.52 -1.31 6.71
CA LEU A 78 6.43 -0.87 8.09
C LEU A 78 6.02 0.59 8.11
N TYR A 79 5.11 0.94 9.02
CA TYR A 79 4.61 2.30 9.16
C TYR A 79 5.24 2.93 10.40
N PHE A 80 6.15 3.87 10.15
CA PHE A 80 6.85 4.67 11.15
C PHE A 80 6.31 6.10 11.14
N LEU A 81 6.77 6.92 12.08
CA LEU A 81 6.52 8.35 12.04
C LEU A 81 7.54 9.06 11.16
N ARG A 82 7.12 10.15 10.52
CA ARG A 82 7.93 11.14 9.84
C ARG A 82 7.41 12.50 10.28
N GLY A 83 8.11 13.12 11.23
CA GLY A 83 7.50 14.20 12.03
C GLY A 83 6.30 13.66 12.80
N GLU A 84 5.14 14.28 12.65
CA GLU A 84 3.89 13.89 13.33
C GLU A 84 2.98 12.99 12.48
N LYS A 85 3.37 12.70 11.23
CA LYS A 85 2.59 11.88 10.27
C LYS A 85 3.26 10.53 10.02
N LEU A 86 2.57 9.62 9.34
CA LEU A 86 3.13 8.32 8.97
C LEU A 86 4.04 8.43 7.75
N GLY A 87 5.11 7.64 7.80
CA GLY A 87 6.00 7.34 6.68
C GLY A 87 6.20 5.83 6.56
N VAL A 88 6.42 5.35 5.34
CA VAL A 88 6.57 3.91 5.06
C VAL A 88 8.03 3.55 4.87
N ALA A 89 8.47 2.48 5.53
CA ALA A 89 9.71 1.78 5.23
C ALA A 89 9.41 0.43 4.57
N GLU A 90 10.27 -0.01 3.67
CA GLU A 90 10.22 -1.36 3.10
C GLU A 90 11.49 -2.13 3.47
N ARG A 91 11.31 -3.33 4.02
CA ARG A 91 12.41 -4.22 4.38
C ARG A 91 12.25 -5.55 3.66
N ARG A 92 13.37 -6.10 3.20
CA ARG A 92 13.46 -7.49 2.73
C ARG A 92 13.85 -8.37 3.90
N VAL A 93 13.02 -9.36 4.21
CA VAL A 93 13.26 -10.37 5.24
C VAL A 93 13.37 -11.75 4.60
N PRO A 94 13.99 -12.74 5.27
CA PRO A 94 13.91 -14.13 4.82
C PRO A 94 12.46 -14.55 4.60
N ARG A 95 12.22 -15.35 3.55
CA ARG A 95 10.88 -15.85 3.25
C ARG A 95 10.31 -16.57 4.47
N THR A 96 9.07 -16.25 4.81
CA THR A 96 8.39 -16.76 6.01
C THR A 96 6.92 -17.01 5.71
N THR A 97 6.35 -17.99 6.40
CA THR A 97 4.89 -18.25 6.43
C THR A 97 4.15 -17.28 7.36
N MET A 98 4.87 -16.50 8.18
CA MET A 98 4.30 -15.55 9.14
C MET A 98 4.75 -14.10 8.86
N PRO A 99 4.46 -13.53 7.68
CA PRO A 99 4.95 -12.21 7.30
C PRO A 99 4.37 -11.08 8.18
N ALA A 100 3.15 -11.22 8.70
CA ALA A 100 2.57 -10.26 9.63
C ALA A 100 3.33 -10.22 10.97
N THR A 101 3.66 -11.39 11.52
CA THR A 101 4.50 -11.50 12.73
C THR A 101 5.88 -10.89 12.50
N ALA A 102 6.50 -11.15 11.34
CA ALA A 102 7.78 -10.55 10.98
C ALA A 102 7.69 -9.02 10.88
N ALA A 103 6.60 -8.48 10.30
CA ALA A 103 6.36 -7.05 10.20
C ALA A 103 6.20 -6.39 11.58
N VAL A 104 5.38 -6.96 12.47
CA VAL A 104 5.21 -6.43 13.82
C VAL A 104 6.53 -6.47 14.59
N LYS A 105 7.26 -7.59 14.58
CA LYS A 105 8.59 -7.68 15.23
C LYS A 105 9.56 -6.62 14.69
N ALA A 106 9.57 -6.42 13.37
CA ALA A 106 10.43 -5.42 12.74
C ALA A 106 10.02 -3.97 13.07
N LEU A 107 8.72 -3.70 13.25
CA LEU A 107 8.21 -2.42 13.72
C LEU A 107 8.60 -2.16 15.18
N LEU A 108 8.43 -3.15 16.07
CA LEU A 108 8.78 -3.06 17.49
C LEU A 108 10.29 -2.86 17.70
N ALA A 109 11.13 -3.40 16.80
CA ALA A 109 12.56 -3.15 16.80
C ALA A 109 12.93 -1.69 16.43
N GLY A 110 11.98 -0.90 15.93
CA GLY A 110 12.18 0.49 15.53
C GLY A 110 12.80 0.66 14.13
N PRO A 111 12.93 1.92 13.68
CA PRO A 111 13.50 2.23 12.36
C PRO A 111 15.01 1.95 12.34
N ALA A 112 15.50 1.42 11.22
CA ALA A 112 16.92 1.17 10.98
C ALA A 112 17.70 2.50 10.81
N PRO A 113 19.04 2.52 10.98
CA PRO A 113 19.81 3.77 10.87
C PRO A 113 19.61 4.53 9.55
N ALA A 114 19.49 3.82 8.42
CA ALA A 114 19.20 4.43 7.12
C ALA A 114 17.78 5.03 7.04
N GLU A 115 16.82 4.42 7.73
CA GLU A 115 15.43 4.90 7.82
C GLU A 115 15.36 6.14 8.72
N GLN A 116 16.09 6.14 9.84
CA GLN A 116 16.25 7.31 10.72
C GLN A 116 16.87 8.49 9.98
N LYS A 117 17.93 8.26 9.20
CA LYS A 117 18.53 9.28 8.33
C LYS A 117 17.56 9.82 7.27
N ALA A 118 16.57 9.02 6.88
CA ALA A 118 15.49 9.43 5.98
C ALA A 118 14.28 10.06 6.72
N GLY A 119 14.45 10.40 8.00
CA GLY A 119 13.49 11.09 8.84
C GLY A 119 12.43 10.19 9.49
N LEU A 120 12.64 8.86 9.54
CA LEU A 120 11.71 7.95 10.19
C LEU A 120 12.01 7.76 11.69
N SER A 121 10.98 7.81 12.53
CA SER A 121 11.03 7.60 13.98
C SER A 121 9.90 6.67 14.44
N SER A 122 9.90 6.26 15.72
CA SER A 122 8.84 5.41 16.28
C SER A 122 8.31 5.98 17.58
N ALA A 123 7.00 5.95 17.77
CA ALA A 123 6.35 6.20 19.05
C ALA A 123 6.17 4.93 19.90
N VAL A 124 6.48 3.74 19.34
CA VAL A 124 6.49 2.48 20.11
C VAL A 124 7.68 2.49 21.07
N PRO A 125 7.47 2.27 22.38
CA PRO A 125 8.57 2.26 23.35
C PRO A 125 9.57 1.14 23.06
N ALA A 126 10.85 1.47 23.15
CA ALA A 126 11.92 0.49 23.04
C ALA A 126 11.74 -0.61 24.11
N GLY A 127 11.99 -1.86 23.68
CA GLY A 127 11.82 -3.04 24.53
C GLY A 127 10.40 -3.60 24.60
N THR A 128 9.44 -3.02 23.87
CA THR A 128 8.12 -3.64 23.68
C THR A 128 8.27 -4.99 22.97
N ARG A 129 7.66 -6.04 23.54
CA ARG A 129 7.69 -7.40 22.99
C ARG A 129 6.35 -7.78 22.38
N LEU A 130 6.40 -8.57 21.30
CA LEU A 130 5.24 -9.28 20.75
C LEU A 130 5.10 -10.61 21.49
N LEU A 131 4.01 -10.77 22.24
CA LEU A 131 3.67 -11.98 22.99
C LEU A 131 2.88 -12.96 22.11
N GLY A 132 1.96 -12.43 21.30
CA GLY A 132 1.13 -13.23 20.40
C GLY A 132 0.60 -12.43 19.22
N LEU A 133 0.35 -13.11 18.10
CA LEU A 133 -0.38 -12.55 16.96
C LEU A 133 -1.23 -13.65 16.33
N SER A 134 -2.54 -13.42 16.25
CA SER A 134 -3.48 -14.28 15.51
C SER A 134 -4.31 -13.44 14.55
N ILE A 135 -4.72 -14.04 13.43
CA ILE A 135 -5.56 -13.39 12.43
C ILE A 135 -6.73 -14.33 12.16
N ASP A 136 -7.94 -13.89 12.49
CA ASP A 136 -9.17 -14.64 12.27
C ASP A 136 -10.30 -13.68 11.87
N GLY A 137 -11.18 -14.09 10.95
CA GLY A 137 -12.29 -13.24 10.48
C GLY A 137 -11.87 -11.88 9.88
N GLY A 138 -10.58 -11.73 9.54
CA GLY A 138 -9.97 -10.48 9.13
C GLY A 138 -9.72 -9.45 10.25
N VAL A 139 -9.68 -9.90 11.49
CA VAL A 139 -9.22 -9.14 12.66
C VAL A 139 -7.88 -9.73 13.10
N ALA A 140 -6.85 -8.89 13.23
CA ALA A 140 -5.57 -9.27 13.82
C ALA A 140 -5.59 -8.97 15.32
N ARG A 141 -5.53 -10.00 16.16
CA ARG A 141 -5.35 -9.86 17.61
C ARG A 141 -3.86 -9.82 17.91
N VAL A 142 -3.36 -8.68 18.33
CA VAL A 142 -1.95 -8.45 18.66
C VAL A 142 -1.79 -8.32 20.17
N ASP A 143 -1.05 -9.25 20.76
CA ASP A 143 -0.74 -9.27 22.19
C ASP A 143 0.68 -8.79 22.42
N LEU A 144 0.81 -7.75 23.27
CA LEU A 144 2.04 -7.02 23.49
C LEU A 144 2.37 -6.99 24.98
N SER A 145 3.66 -6.85 25.30
CA SER A 145 4.07 -6.62 26.68
C SER A 145 3.54 -5.29 27.23
N ASN A 146 3.38 -5.19 28.55
CA ASN A 146 2.98 -3.98 29.29
C ASN A 146 3.74 -2.69 28.90
N LYS A 147 4.97 -2.85 28.41
CA LYS A 147 5.80 -1.75 27.89
C LYS A 147 5.11 -0.96 26.78
N PHE A 148 4.21 -1.58 26.00
CA PHE A 148 3.45 -0.91 24.95
C PHE A 148 2.53 0.19 25.48
N GLY A 149 1.95 0.01 26.67
CA GLY A 149 1.12 1.02 27.34
C GLY A 149 1.92 2.00 28.20
N SER A 150 3.24 1.84 28.28
CA SER A 150 4.09 2.65 29.15
C SER A 150 4.54 3.94 28.47
N SER A 151 4.61 5.01 29.25
CA SER A 151 5.28 6.29 28.96
C SER A 151 4.79 7.06 27.71
N GLY A 152 4.79 8.39 27.80
CA GLY A 152 4.39 9.30 26.72
C GLY A 152 2.96 9.82 26.89
N GLY A 153 2.72 11.03 26.39
CA GLY A 153 1.39 11.65 26.42
C GLY A 153 0.46 11.10 25.32
N SER A 154 -0.79 11.58 25.31
CA SER A 154 -1.84 11.16 24.38
C SER A 154 -1.43 11.09 22.91
N LEU A 155 -0.65 12.05 22.40
CA LEU A 155 -0.17 12.06 21.01
C LEU A 155 0.78 10.88 20.70
N SER A 156 1.68 10.53 21.63
CA SER A 156 2.58 9.37 21.46
C SER A 156 1.81 8.04 21.51
N MET A 157 0.80 7.96 22.37
CA MET A 157 -0.06 6.79 22.51
C MET A 157 -0.93 6.56 21.27
N THR A 158 -1.54 7.62 20.73
CA THR A 158 -2.31 7.51 19.49
C THR A 158 -1.43 7.18 18.29
N ALA A 159 -0.23 7.77 18.21
CA ALA A 159 0.71 7.51 17.14
C ALA A 159 1.21 6.05 17.12
N ARG A 160 1.55 5.45 18.28
CA ARG A 160 2.01 4.04 18.31
C ARG A 160 0.92 3.06 17.89
N VAL A 161 -0.33 3.34 18.24
CA VAL A 161 -1.48 2.54 17.79
C VAL A 161 -1.62 2.65 16.27
N ALA A 162 -1.59 3.87 15.73
CA ALA A 162 -1.64 4.09 14.28
C ALA A 162 -0.53 3.33 13.53
N GLN A 163 0.71 3.36 14.02
CA GLN A 163 1.83 2.60 13.44
C GLN A 163 1.53 1.09 13.34
N LEU A 164 1.00 0.47 14.40
CA LEU A 164 0.63 -0.95 14.37
C LEU A 164 -0.56 -1.22 13.46
N VAL A 165 -1.62 -0.41 13.55
CA VAL A 165 -2.82 -0.56 12.74
C VAL A 165 -2.47 -0.50 11.26
N TYR A 166 -1.68 0.49 10.82
CA TYR A 166 -1.29 0.59 9.41
C TYR A 166 -0.35 -0.54 8.97
N THR A 167 0.55 -1.00 9.84
CA THR A 167 1.45 -2.12 9.54
C THR A 167 0.68 -3.43 9.37
N LEU A 168 -0.27 -3.73 10.25
CA LEU A 168 -1.06 -4.95 10.16
C LEU A 168 -2.13 -4.89 9.05
N THR A 169 -2.80 -3.76 8.87
CA THR A 169 -3.81 -3.61 7.79
C THR A 169 -3.21 -3.46 6.39
N ARG A 170 -1.88 -3.46 6.26
CA ARG A 170 -1.21 -3.61 4.96
C ARG A 170 -1.44 -4.99 4.35
N PHE A 171 -1.62 -6.00 5.19
CA PHE A 171 -1.95 -7.36 4.76
C PHE A 171 -3.41 -7.41 4.34
N PRO A 172 -3.73 -7.82 3.09
CA PRO A 172 -5.11 -7.80 2.58
C PRO A 172 -6.10 -8.62 3.39
N THR A 173 -5.62 -9.63 4.12
CA THR A 173 -6.43 -10.46 5.01
C THR A 173 -6.80 -9.75 6.31
N VAL A 174 -6.20 -8.62 6.67
CA VAL A 174 -6.42 -7.89 7.92
C VAL A 174 -7.17 -6.59 7.66
N ARG A 175 -8.38 -6.46 8.22
CA ARG A 175 -9.26 -5.30 8.09
C ARG A 175 -9.31 -4.45 9.37
N ALA A 176 -9.00 -5.05 10.51
CA ALA A 176 -8.96 -4.38 11.82
C ALA A 176 -7.93 -5.05 12.74
N VAL A 177 -7.51 -4.34 13.79
CA VAL A 177 -6.54 -4.79 14.78
C VAL A 177 -7.13 -4.67 16.18
N GLU A 178 -7.18 -5.76 16.91
CA GLU A 178 -7.57 -5.79 18.32
C GLU A 178 -6.31 -5.89 19.18
N PHE A 179 -6.21 -5.06 20.21
CA PHE A 179 -5.02 -4.95 21.05
C PHE A 179 -5.22 -5.69 22.37
N LEU A 180 -4.22 -6.48 22.73
CA LEU A 180 -4.11 -7.12 24.03
C LEU A 180 -2.77 -6.71 24.67
N VAL A 181 -2.77 -6.60 26.00
CA VAL A 181 -1.57 -6.34 26.80
C VAL A 181 -1.47 -7.39 27.88
N GLU A 182 -0.38 -8.17 27.86
CA GLU A 182 -0.19 -9.31 28.76
C GLU A 182 -1.38 -10.30 28.71
N GLY A 183 -1.90 -10.56 27.50
CA GLY A 183 -3.02 -11.48 27.28
C GLY A 183 -4.42 -10.89 27.51
N GLU A 184 -4.53 -9.68 28.06
CA GLU A 184 -5.83 -9.04 28.36
C GLU A 184 -6.20 -7.99 27.32
N PRO A 185 -7.45 -7.98 26.80
CA PRO A 185 -7.93 -6.92 25.91
C PRO A 185 -7.85 -5.54 26.59
N VAL A 186 -7.37 -4.54 25.85
CA VAL A 186 -7.26 -3.17 26.37
C VAL A 186 -8.34 -2.26 25.78
N ALA A 187 -9.20 -1.72 26.63
CA ALA A 187 -10.17 -0.68 26.28
C ALA A 187 -9.52 0.71 26.13
N GLY A 188 -8.35 0.92 26.73
CA GLY A 188 -7.62 2.17 26.58
C GLY A 188 -6.14 2.07 26.92
N LEU A 189 -5.34 3.02 26.40
CA LEU A 189 -3.92 3.17 26.73
C LEU A 189 -3.61 4.52 27.38
N GLY A 190 -2.78 4.47 28.43
CA GLY A 190 -2.30 5.64 29.15
C GLY A 190 -3.33 6.27 30.10
N GLY A 191 -2.87 7.16 30.99
CA GLY A 191 -3.71 7.80 32.01
C GLY A 191 -4.72 8.81 31.47
N GLU A 192 -4.52 9.31 30.25
CA GLU A 192 -5.45 10.21 29.53
C GLU A 192 -6.44 9.44 28.62
N GLY A 193 -6.24 8.13 28.45
CA GLY A 193 -7.18 7.23 27.76
C GLY A 193 -7.24 7.38 26.24
N VAL A 194 -6.28 6.80 25.52
CA VAL A 194 -6.51 6.50 24.09
C VAL A 194 -7.49 5.34 24.01
N ALA A 195 -8.74 5.60 23.60
CA ALA A 195 -9.78 4.58 23.48
C ALA A 195 -9.42 3.54 22.42
N LEU A 196 -9.43 2.26 22.83
CA LEU A 196 -9.17 1.08 22.01
C LEU A 196 -10.30 0.06 22.13
N ASP A 197 -11.52 0.52 22.41
CA ASP A 197 -12.70 -0.33 22.53
C ASP A 197 -12.92 -1.14 21.24
N GLY A 198 -12.57 -2.43 21.31
CA GLY A 198 -12.70 -3.38 20.22
C GLY A 198 -11.70 -3.21 19.05
N PRO A 199 -11.98 -3.84 17.89
CA PRO A 199 -11.07 -3.84 16.76
C PRO A 199 -10.92 -2.48 16.06
N GLN A 200 -9.67 -2.04 15.93
CA GLN A 200 -9.24 -0.76 15.36
C GLN A 200 -9.03 -0.86 13.84
N ARG A 201 -9.74 -0.03 13.07
CA ARG A 201 -9.67 0.05 11.61
C ARG A 201 -8.79 1.21 11.17
N ARG A 202 -8.11 1.03 10.04
CA ARG A 202 -7.26 2.06 9.42
C ARG A 202 -7.92 3.43 9.30
N ALA A 203 -9.22 3.47 8.96
CA ALA A 203 -9.97 4.70 8.79
C ALA A 203 -10.06 5.58 10.06
N GLN A 204 -10.04 4.99 11.25
CA GLN A 204 -10.08 5.71 12.53
C GLN A 204 -8.77 6.48 12.81
N TRP A 205 -7.70 6.13 12.11
CA TRP A 205 -6.35 6.65 12.35
C TRP A 205 -5.85 7.52 11.19
N ARG A 206 -6.76 8.01 10.32
CA ARG A 206 -6.42 8.84 9.15
C ARG A 206 -5.78 10.18 9.49
N GLN A 207 -5.96 10.69 10.70
CA GLN A 207 -5.30 11.93 11.14
C GLN A 207 -3.77 11.86 11.07
N PHE A 208 -3.20 10.65 11.07
CA PHE A 208 -1.75 10.42 10.90
C PHE A 208 -1.33 10.26 9.43
N GLU A 209 -2.25 10.20 8.46
CA GLU A 209 -1.89 10.26 7.05
C GLU A 209 -1.37 11.68 6.71
N PRO A 210 -0.21 11.82 6.05
CA PRO A 210 0.19 13.09 5.47
C PRO A 210 -0.69 13.44 4.25
N PRO A 211 -0.72 14.72 3.80
CA PRO A 211 -1.49 15.12 2.62
C PRO A 211 -1.14 14.33 1.36
N ILE A 212 0.14 13.99 1.16
CA ILE A 212 0.58 13.01 0.16
C ILE A 212 1.16 11.81 0.91
N PHE A 213 0.46 10.69 0.89
CA PHE A 213 0.87 9.47 1.57
C PHE A 213 1.28 8.38 0.60
N VAL A 214 2.59 8.22 0.41
CA VAL A 214 3.17 7.19 -0.45
C VAL A 214 3.24 5.85 0.29
N GLU A 215 2.42 4.88 -0.14
CA GLU A 215 2.37 3.53 0.43
C GLU A 215 3.28 2.52 -0.30
N ALA A 216 3.73 2.84 -1.52
CA ALA A 216 4.91 2.26 -2.13
C ALA A 216 5.43 3.12 -3.29
N PRO A 217 6.74 3.11 -3.54
CA PRO A 217 7.77 2.44 -2.72
C PRO A 217 7.99 3.14 -1.36
N GLY A 218 8.35 2.39 -0.33
CA GLY A 218 8.78 2.93 0.96
C GLY A 218 10.29 3.25 1.05
N VAL A 219 10.72 3.89 2.13
CA VAL A 219 12.15 4.12 2.41
C VAL A 219 12.87 2.77 2.47
N GLY A 220 13.99 2.65 1.74
CA GLY A 220 14.76 1.41 1.67
C GLY A 220 14.29 0.42 0.60
N ALA A 221 13.22 0.75 -0.13
CA ALA A 221 12.73 -0.07 -1.22
C ALA A 221 13.82 -0.27 -2.30
N VAL A 222 13.78 -1.46 -2.90
CA VAL A 222 14.54 -1.80 -4.09
C VAL A 222 13.57 -1.88 -5.25
N ILE A 223 13.67 -0.96 -6.20
CA ILE A 223 12.71 -0.81 -7.30
C ILE A 223 13.31 -1.27 -8.63
N ALA A 224 12.53 -2.00 -9.42
CA ALA A 224 12.82 -2.38 -10.81
C ALA A 224 11.97 -1.54 -11.76
N SER A 225 12.32 -1.50 -13.04
CA SER A 225 11.55 -0.79 -14.07
C SER A 225 10.58 -1.75 -14.77
N PRO A 226 9.28 -1.42 -14.90
CA PRO A 226 8.60 -0.30 -14.24
C PRO A 226 8.38 -0.59 -12.74
N PHE A 227 8.24 0.48 -11.94
CA PHE A 227 7.78 0.37 -10.55
C PHE A 227 6.41 0.99 -10.39
N THR A 228 5.62 0.48 -9.45
CA THR A 228 4.31 1.06 -9.11
C THR A 228 4.45 2.08 -7.99
N LEU A 229 4.15 3.35 -8.28
CA LEU A 229 3.95 4.39 -7.27
C LEU A 229 2.48 4.40 -6.86
N ARG A 230 2.17 4.11 -5.59
CA ARG A 230 0.79 4.08 -5.06
C ARG A 230 0.66 4.69 -3.67
N GLY A 231 -0.55 5.12 -3.35
CA GLY A 231 -0.85 5.71 -2.05
C GLY A 231 -2.20 6.43 -2.01
N THR A 232 -2.31 7.37 -1.07
CA THR A 232 -3.43 8.32 -0.95
C THR A 232 -2.94 9.75 -0.99
N ALA A 233 -3.75 10.66 -1.51
CA ALA A 233 -3.45 12.08 -1.54
C ALA A 233 -4.71 12.92 -1.27
N VAL A 234 -4.55 14.02 -0.55
CA VAL A 234 -5.51 15.10 -0.35
C VAL A 234 -4.87 16.35 -0.92
N VAL A 235 -5.01 16.55 -2.24
CA VAL A 235 -4.39 17.65 -2.98
C VAL A 235 -5.41 18.33 -3.88
N PHE A 236 -5.23 19.63 -4.13
CA PHE A 236 -6.13 20.41 -4.99
C PHE A 236 -6.27 19.73 -6.37
N GLU A 237 -7.51 19.57 -6.84
CA GLU A 237 -7.87 18.87 -8.09
C GLU A 237 -7.35 17.42 -8.23
N GLY A 238 -6.77 16.84 -7.17
CA GLY A 238 -6.17 15.50 -7.21
C GLY A 238 -4.83 15.46 -7.95
N SER A 239 -4.28 16.60 -8.38
CA SER A 239 -3.07 16.68 -9.22
C SER A 239 -1.82 16.94 -8.38
N PHE A 240 -0.76 16.17 -8.63
CA PHE A 240 0.54 16.35 -7.97
C PHE A 240 1.68 15.77 -8.82
N LEU A 241 2.93 15.93 -8.38
CA LEU A 241 4.11 15.55 -9.15
C LEU A 241 4.91 14.46 -8.44
N ALA A 242 5.45 13.54 -9.25
CA ALA A 242 6.44 12.58 -8.83
C ALA A 242 7.71 12.73 -9.68
N ARG A 243 8.87 12.70 -9.02
CA ARG A 243 10.18 12.84 -9.63
C ARG A 243 11.13 11.81 -9.06
N LEU A 244 11.79 11.07 -9.94
CA LEU A 244 12.86 10.15 -9.57
C LEU A 244 14.20 10.78 -9.95
N THR A 245 15.14 10.84 -9.02
CA THR A 245 16.52 11.31 -9.27
C THR A 245 17.53 10.21 -8.97
N ASP A 246 18.69 10.23 -9.63
CA ASP A 246 19.84 9.43 -9.20
C ASP A 246 20.58 10.08 -8.02
N SER A 247 21.65 9.44 -7.55
CA SER A 247 22.48 9.91 -6.44
C SER A 247 23.23 11.22 -6.71
N SER A 248 23.36 11.65 -7.96
CA SER A 248 23.94 12.95 -8.32
C SER A 248 22.90 14.09 -8.33
N GLY A 249 21.62 13.76 -8.13
CA GLY A 249 20.51 14.70 -8.25
C GLY A 249 19.98 14.85 -9.68
N ARG A 250 20.56 14.15 -10.65
CA ARG A 250 20.06 14.14 -12.03
C ARG A 250 18.70 13.48 -12.08
N ARG A 251 17.76 14.14 -12.76
CA ARG A 251 16.37 13.69 -12.91
C ARG A 251 16.29 12.54 -13.93
N ILE A 252 15.76 11.41 -13.50
CA ILE A 252 15.48 10.22 -14.32
C ILE A 252 14.03 10.26 -14.82
N VAL A 253 13.09 10.54 -13.91
CA VAL A 253 11.65 10.62 -14.22
C VAL A 253 11.08 11.93 -13.70
N HIS A 254 10.13 12.47 -14.44
CA HIS A 254 9.22 13.52 -13.99
C HIS A 254 7.82 13.20 -14.54
N VAL A 255 6.83 13.06 -13.66
CA VAL A 255 5.49 12.66 -14.08
C VAL A 255 4.42 13.32 -13.24
N VAL A 256 3.33 13.73 -13.91
CA VAL A 256 2.09 14.13 -13.25
C VAL A 256 1.34 12.88 -12.78
N MET A 257 0.92 12.93 -11.53
CA MET A 257 0.14 11.92 -10.85
C MET A 257 -1.28 12.46 -10.64
N GLN A 258 -2.25 11.55 -10.68
CA GLN A 258 -3.66 11.86 -10.44
C GLN A 258 -4.18 10.99 -9.31
N ALA A 259 -4.73 11.62 -8.29
CA ALA A 259 -5.54 10.97 -7.27
C ALA A 259 -6.98 10.82 -7.79
N SER A 260 -7.65 9.75 -7.38
CA SER A 260 -9.02 9.44 -7.80
C SER A 260 -10.06 10.49 -7.37
N ARG A 261 -9.70 11.34 -6.40
CA ARG A 261 -10.50 12.41 -5.80
C ARG A 261 -9.55 13.57 -5.44
N GLY A 262 -10.03 14.79 -5.54
CA GLY A 262 -9.31 15.99 -5.09
C GLY A 262 -9.65 16.37 -3.65
N ALA A 263 -8.88 17.27 -3.07
CA ALA A 263 -9.14 17.82 -1.74
C ALA A 263 -10.56 18.40 -1.63
N PRO A 264 -11.26 18.22 -0.49
CA PRO A 264 -10.76 17.68 0.77
C PRO A 264 -10.82 16.14 0.88
N GLU A 265 -11.26 15.43 -0.15
CA GLU A 265 -11.38 13.97 -0.10
C GLU A 265 -10.01 13.28 -0.22
N HIS A 266 -9.85 12.13 0.44
CA HIS A 266 -8.68 11.26 0.25
C HIS A 266 -8.83 10.49 -1.07
N GLY A 267 -8.12 10.92 -2.11
CA GLY A 267 -8.03 10.20 -3.38
C GLY A 267 -6.95 9.12 -3.32
N ARG A 268 -7.23 7.94 -3.90
CA ARG A 268 -6.20 6.92 -4.12
C ARG A 268 -5.46 7.21 -5.42
N PHE A 269 -4.17 6.90 -5.46
CA PHE A 269 -3.41 6.92 -6.71
C PHE A 269 -2.61 5.63 -6.87
N ALA A 270 -2.43 5.22 -8.11
CA ALA A 270 -1.52 4.16 -8.51
C ALA A 270 -1.09 4.42 -9.96
N LYS A 271 0.22 4.37 -10.24
CA LYS A 271 0.75 4.49 -11.59
C LYS A 271 2.01 3.65 -11.74
N GLU A 272 2.10 2.92 -12.85
CA GLU A 272 3.35 2.28 -13.26
C GLU A 272 4.26 3.31 -13.91
N ILE A 273 5.50 3.37 -13.45
CA ILE A 273 6.47 4.36 -13.86
C ILE A 273 7.69 3.61 -14.43
N PRO A 274 7.89 3.62 -15.75
CA PRO A 274 9.12 3.13 -16.34
C PRO A 274 10.27 4.10 -16.04
N PHE A 275 11.47 3.56 -15.88
CA PHE A 275 12.70 4.34 -15.79
C PHE A 275 13.88 3.58 -16.40
N SER A 276 14.95 4.31 -16.71
CA SER A 276 16.24 3.74 -17.09
C SER A 276 17.35 4.50 -16.36
N SER A 277 18.24 3.79 -15.69
CA SER A 277 19.34 4.37 -14.92
C SER A 277 20.47 3.37 -14.72
N SER A 278 21.72 3.82 -14.86
CA SER A 278 22.92 3.06 -14.48
C SER A 278 23.34 3.29 -13.02
N ALA A 279 22.68 4.21 -12.31
CA ALA A 279 22.97 4.48 -10.91
C ALA A 279 22.53 3.30 -10.03
N LYS A 280 23.14 3.16 -8.85
CA LYS A 280 22.72 2.15 -7.86
C LYS A 280 21.63 2.64 -6.92
N ARG A 281 21.55 3.95 -6.70
CA ARG A 281 20.68 4.59 -5.70
C ARG A 281 20.04 5.83 -6.28
N GLY A 282 18.86 6.16 -5.77
CA GLY A 282 18.13 7.35 -6.15
C GLY A 282 17.23 7.86 -5.04
N THR A 283 16.51 8.93 -5.33
CA THR A 283 15.46 9.46 -4.45
C THR A 283 14.20 9.67 -5.27
N LEU A 284 13.10 9.07 -4.81
CA LEU A 284 11.77 9.43 -5.27
C LEU A 284 11.28 10.63 -4.44
N ILE A 285 10.85 11.68 -5.13
CA ILE A 285 10.36 12.93 -4.55
C ILE A 285 8.94 13.12 -5.07
N VAL A 286 7.97 13.14 -4.17
CA VAL A 286 6.55 13.35 -4.48
C VAL A 286 6.08 14.61 -3.77
N PHE A 287 5.43 15.52 -4.48
CA PHE A 287 5.10 16.85 -3.94
C PHE A 287 3.91 17.46 -4.69
N SER A 288 3.15 18.30 -4.00
CA SER A 288 2.17 19.22 -4.58
C SER A 288 2.85 20.55 -4.93
N GLN A 289 2.23 21.33 -5.80
CA GLN A 289 2.67 22.70 -6.08
C GLN A 289 1.61 23.67 -5.62
N SER A 290 2.05 24.74 -4.96
CA SER A 290 1.21 25.88 -4.64
C SER A 290 0.77 26.57 -5.92
N MET A 291 -0.54 26.82 -6.05
CA MET A 291 -1.08 27.60 -7.18
C MET A 291 -0.82 29.11 -7.03
N GLU A 292 -0.43 29.55 -5.83
CA GLU A 292 -0.16 30.96 -5.53
C GLU A 292 1.25 31.38 -6.00
N ASP A 293 2.26 30.56 -5.71
CA ASP A 293 3.67 30.92 -5.91
C ASP A 293 4.52 29.81 -6.57
N GLY A 294 3.92 28.67 -6.92
CA GLY A 294 4.63 27.53 -7.53
C GLY A 294 5.58 26.79 -6.58
N SER A 295 5.61 27.16 -5.30
CA SER A 295 6.44 26.51 -4.29
C SER A 295 6.03 25.05 -4.12
N ARG A 296 7.00 24.21 -3.72
CA ARG A 296 6.70 22.80 -3.42
C ARG A 296 6.10 22.69 -2.04
N GLN A 297 5.00 21.96 -1.96
CA GLN A 297 4.30 21.65 -0.74
C GLN A 297 4.22 20.13 -0.56
N ASP A 298 3.95 19.69 0.67
CA ASP A 298 3.73 18.29 1.02
C ASP A 298 4.83 17.33 0.49
N GLU A 299 6.08 17.80 0.42
CA GLU A 299 7.16 17.06 -0.22
C GLU A 299 7.53 15.81 0.60
N VAL A 300 7.41 14.65 -0.03
CA VAL A 300 7.80 13.34 0.48
C VAL A 300 9.04 12.88 -0.26
N ARG A 301 10.14 12.66 0.48
CA ARG A 301 11.40 12.15 -0.06
C ARG A 301 11.63 10.70 0.37
N ILE A 302 11.88 9.83 -0.59
CA ILE A 302 11.98 8.38 -0.38
C ILE A 302 13.27 7.87 -1.04
N PRO A 303 14.32 7.64 -0.25
CA PRO A 303 15.53 7.00 -0.75
C PRO A 303 15.24 5.57 -1.21
N VAL A 304 15.64 5.25 -2.44
CA VAL A 304 15.44 3.95 -3.08
C VAL A 304 16.75 3.40 -3.64
N THR A 305 16.80 2.08 -3.80
CA THR A 305 17.86 1.37 -4.51
C THR A 305 17.31 0.87 -5.84
N PHE A 306 18.07 1.00 -6.93
CA PHE A 306 17.67 0.44 -8.21
C PHE A 306 18.05 -1.04 -8.26
N ALA A 307 17.08 -1.89 -8.61
CA ALA A 307 17.36 -3.29 -8.95
C ALA A 307 18.28 -3.32 -10.17
N ARG A 308 19.20 -4.30 -10.19
CA ARG A 308 20.05 -4.57 -11.34
C ARG A 308 19.42 -5.64 -12.21
#